data_AF-A0A383DKV6-F1
#
_entry.id   AF-A0A383DKV6-F1
#
_cell.length_a   1.000
_cell.length_b   1.000
_cell.length_c   1.000
_cell.angle_alpha   90.00
_cell.angle_beta   90.00
_cell.angle_gamma   90.00
#
_symmetry.space_group_name_H-M   'P 1'
#
loop_
_entity.id
_entity.type
_entity.pdbx_description
1 polymer ?
#
loop_
_entity_poly.entity_id
_entity_poly.type
_entity_poly.pdbx_seq_one_letter_code
_entity_poly.pdbx_strand_id
1 'polypeptide(L)'
;GETFRVRQLYQDAATAYLDGYQKYPKSKKAPVNLLKLGVMLVQIGEKEQGCSMILGVKDQYPKANQSVIQKAEYEKKKFNCEKKS
;
A
#
# COMPACT_ATOMS: atom_id res chain seq x y z
N GLY A 1 -9.56 5.43 5.80
CA GLY A 1 -8.12 5.37 5.50
C GLY A 1 -7.41 6.61 5.99
N GLU A 2 -7.50 7.72 5.27
CA GLU A 2 -6.72 8.95 5.58
C GLU A 2 -6.96 9.51 6.98
N THR A 3 -8.22 9.60 7.42
CA THR A 3 -8.55 10.13 8.75
C THR A 3 -7.87 9.34 9.86
N PHE A 4 -7.90 8.00 9.78
CA PHE A 4 -7.21 7.12 10.71
C PHE A 4 -5.69 7.30 10.64
N ARG A 5 -5.12 7.37 9.43
CA ARG A 5 -3.68 7.59 9.22
C ARG A 5 -3.19 8.89 9.85
N VAL A 6 -3.91 10.01 9.67
CA VAL A 6 -3.52 11.31 10.25
C VAL A 6 -3.57 11.29 11.78
N ARG A 7 -4.48 10.51 12.35
CA ARG A 7 -4.57 10.27 13.81
C ARG A 7 -3.63 9.17 14.32
N GLN A 8 -2.73 8.65 13.47
CA GLN A 8 -1.80 7.56 13.77
C GLN A 8 -2.48 6.23 14.17
N LEU A 9 -3.76 6.07 13.83
CA LEU A 9 -4.52 4.83 14.01
C LEU A 9 -4.22 3.89 12.84
N TYR A 10 -3.02 3.33 12.80
CA TYR A 10 -2.51 2.62 11.62
C TYR A 10 -3.23 1.30 11.33
N GLN A 11 -3.70 0.58 12.36
CA GLN A 11 -4.51 -0.63 12.18
C GLN A 11 -5.85 -0.30 11.50
N ASP A 12 -6.58 0.71 11.99
CA ASP A 12 -7.84 1.15 11.38
C ASP A 12 -7.62 1.71 9.97
N ALA A 13 -6.50 2.41 9.76
CA ALA A 13 -6.12 2.90 8.45
C ALA A 13 -5.90 1.74 7.47
N ALA A 14 -5.16 0.70 7.86
CA ALA A 14 -4.93 -0.50 7.07
C ALA A 14 -6.26 -1.17 6.69
N THR A 15 -7.13 -1.44 7.66
CA THR A 15 -8.45 -2.04 7.42
C THR A 15 -9.27 -1.23 6.41
N ALA A 16 -9.30 0.09 6.55
CA ALA A 16 -10.06 0.94 5.63
C ALA A 16 -9.45 1.01 4.21
N TYR A 17 -8.13 0.93 4.05
CA TYR A 17 -7.51 0.84 2.72
C TYR A 17 -7.74 -0.53 2.09
N LEU A 18 -7.67 -1.61 2.89
CA LEU A 18 -7.96 -2.98 2.44
C LEU A 18 -9.39 -3.09 1.92
N ASP A 19 -10.38 -2.61 2.69
CA ASP A 19 -11.79 -2.61 2.29
C ASP A 19 -12.00 -1.90 0.94
N GLY A 20 -11.43 -0.69 0.80
CA GLY A 20 -11.53 0.08 -0.44
C GLY A 20 -10.82 -0.59 -1.63
N TYR A 21 -9.71 -1.29 -1.39
CA TYR A 21 -9.00 -2.06 -2.42
C TYR A 21 -9.79 -3.30 -2.84
N GLN A 22 -10.32 -4.08 -1.89
CA GLN A 22 -11.09 -5.29 -2.15
C GLN A 22 -12.44 -5.01 -2.82
N LYS A 23 -13.17 -3.98 -2.38
CA LYS A 23 -14.47 -3.62 -2.96
C LYS A 23 -14.35 -3.01 -4.36
N TYR A 24 -13.27 -2.26 -4.62
CA TYR A 24 -13.12 -1.50 -5.85
C TYR A 24 -11.75 -1.72 -6.52
N PRO A 25 -11.37 -2.97 -6.85
CA PRO A 25 -10.03 -3.31 -7.32
C PRO A 25 -9.72 -2.72 -8.70
N LYS A 26 -10.72 -2.36 -9.50
CA LYS A 26 -10.56 -1.74 -10.83
C LYS A 26 -10.64 -0.21 -10.80
N SER A 27 -10.84 0.40 -9.63
CA SER A 27 -10.99 1.85 -9.53
C SER A 27 -9.65 2.57 -9.68
N LYS A 28 -9.70 3.85 -10.06
CA LYS A 28 -8.52 4.72 -10.09
C LYS A 28 -7.83 4.87 -8.72
N LYS A 29 -8.56 4.60 -7.63
CA LYS A 29 -8.06 4.66 -6.24
C LYS A 29 -7.43 3.35 -5.77
N ALA A 30 -7.70 2.23 -6.44
CA ALA A 30 -7.19 0.92 -6.05
C ALA A 30 -5.65 0.86 -5.87
N PRO A 31 -4.81 1.36 -6.81
CA PRO A 31 -3.36 1.36 -6.60
C PRO A 31 -2.91 2.24 -5.43
N VAL A 32 -3.63 3.34 -5.15
CA VAL A 32 -3.35 4.22 -4.02
C VAL A 32 -3.70 3.52 -2.70
N ASN A 33 -4.84 2.84 -2.65
CA ASN A 33 -5.27 2.10 -1.47
C ASN A 33 -4.33 0.92 -1.20
N LEU A 34 -3.92 0.16 -2.22
CA LEU A 34 -2.97 -0.93 -2.08
C LEU A 34 -1.62 -0.45 -1.53
N LEU A 35 -1.08 0.64 -2.09
CA LEU A 35 0.16 1.24 -1.59
C LEU A 35 0.03 1.66 -0.12
N LYS A 36 -1.03 2.38 0.22
CA LYS A 36 -1.24 2.88 1.59
C LYS A 36 -1.48 1.76 2.58
N LEU A 37 -2.22 0.72 2.20
CA LEU A 37 -2.35 -0.51 2.98
C LEU A 37 -0.96 -1.07 3.30
N GLY A 38 -0.13 -1.28 2.28
CA GLY A 38 1.22 -1.81 2.46
C GLY A 38 2.08 -0.98 3.42
N VAL A 39 2.05 0.34 3.28
CA VAL A 39 2.77 1.25 4.21
C VAL A 39 2.24 1.11 5.64
N MET A 40 0.91 1.06 5.85
CA MET A 40 0.34 0.91 7.20
C MET A 40 0.72 -0.43 7.84
N LEU A 41 0.70 -1.52 7.06
CA LEU A 41 1.12 -2.84 7.53
C LEU A 41 2.59 -2.83 8.01
N VAL A 42 3.49 -2.20 7.25
CA VAL A 42 4.89 -2.05 7.71
C VAL A 42 4.97 -1.23 9.01
N GLN A 43 4.18 -0.15 9.14
CA GLN A 43 4.18 0.69 10.34
C GLN A 43 3.70 -0.04 11.61
N ILE A 44 2.84 -1.05 11.47
CA ILE A 44 2.33 -1.84 12.62
C ILE A 44 3.12 -3.12 12.88
N GLY A 45 4.25 -3.34 12.20
CA GLY A 45 5.13 -4.50 12.40
C GLY A 45 4.89 -5.66 11.42
N GLU A 46 3.83 -5.61 10.62
CA GLU A 46 3.49 -6.61 9.59
C GLU A 46 4.33 -6.39 8.31
N LYS A 47 5.67 -6.38 8.47
CA LYS A 47 6.61 -5.95 7.43
C LYS A 47 6.52 -6.82 6.17
N GLU A 48 6.44 -8.14 6.31
CA GLU A 48 6.40 -9.06 5.16
C GLU A 48 5.14 -8.85 4.32
N GLN A 49 3.97 -8.83 4.97
CA GLN A 49 2.69 -8.56 4.31
C GLN A 49 2.68 -7.17 3.68
N GLY A 50 3.14 -6.16 4.42
CA GLY A 50 3.21 -4.78 3.93
C GLY A 50 4.11 -4.62 2.71
N CYS A 51 5.27 -5.27 2.71
CA CYS A 51 6.18 -5.29 1.57
C CYS A 51 5.56 -5.99 0.34
N SER A 52 4.84 -7.10 0.54
CA SER A 52 4.12 -7.79 -0.54
C SER A 52 3.11 -6.85 -1.21
N MET A 53 2.34 -6.09 -0.41
CA MET A 53 1.39 -5.10 -0.95
C MET A 53 2.08 -3.95 -1.70
N ILE A 54 3.19 -3.41 -1.18
CA ILE A 54 3.96 -2.33 -1.83
C ILE A 54 4.52 -2.79 -3.18
N LEU A 55 5.13 -3.97 -3.22
CA LEU A 55 5.67 -4.57 -4.45
C LEU A 55 4.55 -4.85 -5.46
N GLY A 56 3.40 -5.33 -4.98
CA GLY A 56 2.23 -5.63 -5.78
C GLY A 56 1.64 -4.43 -6.52
N VAL A 57 1.92 -3.18 -6.11
CA VAL A 57 1.38 -1.98 -6.79
C VAL A 57 1.77 -1.95 -8.26
N LYS A 58 3.06 -2.17 -8.57
CA LYS A 58 3.56 -2.13 -9.95
C LYS A 58 3.13 -3.36 -10.75
N ASP A 59 3.14 -4.53 -10.11
CA ASP A 59 2.78 -5.80 -10.73
C ASP A 59 1.29 -5.85 -11.09
N GLN A 60 0.41 -5.38 -10.20
CA GLN A 60 -1.05 -5.43 -10.39
C GLN A 60 -1.60 -4.20 -11.14
N TYR A 61 -0.96 -3.04 -11.01
CA TYR A 61 -1.40 -1.78 -11.62
C TYR A 61 -0.30 -1.11 -12.45
N PRO A 62 0.23 -1.76 -13.50
CA PRO A 62 1.31 -1.20 -14.31
C PRO A 62 0.93 0.11 -15.03
N LYS A 63 -0.37 0.38 -15.18
CA LYS A 63 -0.93 1.59 -15.79
C LYS A 63 -1.38 2.66 -14.77
N ALA A 64 -1.06 2.49 -13.48
CA ALA A 64 -1.38 3.51 -12.47
C ALA A 64 -0.68 4.84 -12.78
N ASN A 65 -1.16 5.92 -12.15
CA ASN A 65 -0.50 7.22 -12.25
C ASN A 65 0.97 7.09 -11.82
N GLN A 66 1.88 7.65 -12.62
CA GLN A 66 3.32 7.58 -12.41
C GLN A 66 3.75 8.01 -11.00
N SER A 67 3.05 8.98 -10.40
CA SER A 67 3.31 9.42 -9.02
C SER A 67 3.11 8.30 -8.00
N VAL A 68 2.11 7.43 -8.22
CA VAL A 68 1.83 6.27 -7.34
C VAL A 68 2.91 5.20 -7.50
N ILE A 69 3.33 4.94 -8.75
CA ILE A 69 4.41 3.99 -9.05
C ILE A 69 5.73 4.46 -8.42
N GLN A 70 6.11 5.72 -8.60
CA GLN A 70 7.31 6.30 -8.00
C GLN A 70 7.27 6.24 -6.47
N LYS A 71 6.10 6.50 -5.87
CA LYS A 71 5.92 6.41 -4.43
C LYS A 71 6.07 4.96 -3.93
N ALA A 72 5.52 3.98 -4.65
CA ALA A 72 5.71 2.57 -4.32
C ALA A 72 7.18 2.17 -4.37
N GLU A 73 7.93 2.60 -5.39
CA GLU A 73 9.38 2.37 -5.47
C GLU A 73 10.16 3.05 -4.34
N TYR A 74 9.76 4.26 -3.93
CA TYR A 74 10.34 4.96 -2.78
C TYR A 74 10.10 4.20 -1.48
N GLU A 75 8.85 3.81 -1.18
CA GLU A 75 8.52 3.09 0.05
C GLU A 75 9.18 1.69 0.06
N LYS A 76 9.25 1.01 -1.09
CA LYS A 76 9.99 -0.25 -1.25
C LYS A 76 11.44 -0.11 -0.78
N LYS A 77 12.14 0.94 -1.24
CA LYS A 77 13.52 1.22 -0.81
C LYS A 77 13.59 1.61 0.66
N LYS A 78 12.70 2.50 1.10
CA LYS A 78 12.66 2.99 2.49
C LYS A 78 12.52 1.86 3.52
N PHE A 79 11.71 0.85 3.20
CA PHE A 79 11.46 -0.28 4.10
C PHE A 79 12.35 -1.50 3.83
N ASN A 80 13.26 -1.42 2.86
CA ASN A 80 14.09 -2.55 2.39
C ASN A 80 13.20 -3.76 2.05
N CYS A 81 12.16 -3.53 1.24
CA CYS A 81 11.29 -4.59 0.74
C CYS A 81 11.96 -5.30 -0.43
N GLU A 82 12.52 -6.47 -0.14
CA GLU A 82 13.14 -7.35 -1.14
C GLU A 82 12.07 -8.29 -1.74
N LYS A 83 12.14 -8.55 -3.04
CA LYS A 83 11.37 -9.67 -3.62
C LYS A 83 12.06 -10.94 -3.11
N LYS A 84 11.47 -11.59 -2.10
CA LYS A 84 11.85 -12.98 -1.77
C LYS A 84 11.41 -13.84 -2.96
N SER A 85 12.38 -14.57 -3.53
CA SER A 85 12.18 -15.50 -4.64
C SER A 85 11.58 -16.82 -4.17
#